data_AF-A0A953T260-F1
#
_entry.id   AF-A0A953T260-F1
#
_cell.length_a   1.000
_cell.length_b   1.000
_cell.length_c   1.000
_cell.angle_alpha   90.00
_cell.angle_beta   90.00
_cell.angle_gamma   90.00
#
_symmetry.space_group_name_H-M   'P 1'
#
loop_
_entity.id
_entity.type
_entity.pdbx_description
1 polymer ?
#
loop_
_entity_poly.entity_id
_entity_poly.type
_entity_poly.pdbx_seq_one_letter_code
_entity_poly.pdbx_strand_id
1 'polypeptide(L)'
;MFYSHHQKFIFIHIHRTGGTTLVNLLRHEIGNKLHCVSQHGNVLSEEVELLQKYPDYRVISIVRNPWDRLLSWYALFHKWNPQDLETERKKLEQFVETDEAIALAEGSFHYNQLEYLTSPYRSQEELLLYPFEDFEASVKTLFDELQLPLFEIPVLNNTAKKNYQDYYTEKSKALVAEKCAKDIAYFNYSF
;
A
#
# COMPACT_ATOMS: atom_id res chain seq x y z
N MET A 1 -2.81 -6.16 -8.76
CA MET A 1 -2.62 -7.54 -8.29
C MET A 1 -1.54 -8.27 -9.10
N PHE A 2 -0.69 -9.03 -8.39
CA PHE A 2 0.29 -9.96 -8.96
C PHE A 2 0.04 -11.37 -8.43
N TYR A 3 0.41 -12.42 -9.16
CA TYR A 3 0.30 -13.78 -8.64
C TYR A 3 1.39 -14.70 -9.20
N SER A 4 1.63 -15.81 -8.52
CA SER A 4 2.51 -16.87 -9.02
C SER A 4 1.88 -18.23 -8.79
N HIS A 5 1.68 -18.99 -9.88
CA HIS A 5 1.22 -20.37 -9.78
C HIS A 5 2.24 -21.29 -9.12
N HIS A 6 3.51 -21.00 -9.32
CA HIS A 6 4.61 -21.81 -8.78
C HIS A 6 4.71 -21.66 -7.25
N GLN A 7 4.56 -20.44 -6.74
CA GLN A 7 4.61 -20.13 -5.31
C GLN A 7 3.24 -20.12 -4.61
N LYS A 8 2.16 -20.32 -5.38
CA LYS A 8 0.76 -20.32 -4.94
C LYS A 8 0.41 -19.12 -4.06
N PHE A 9 0.63 -17.92 -4.58
CA PHE A 9 0.20 -16.69 -3.92
C PHE A 9 -0.43 -15.69 -4.87
N ILE A 10 -1.21 -14.78 -4.29
CA ILE A 10 -1.77 -13.58 -4.90
C ILE A 10 -1.34 -12.39 -4.04
N PHE A 11 -0.64 -11.42 -4.63
CA PHE A 11 -0.26 -10.17 -4.01
C PHE A 11 -1.21 -9.04 -4.42
N ILE A 12 -1.94 -8.50 -3.44
CA ILE A 12 -2.76 -7.30 -3.60
C ILE A 12 -1.88 -6.08 -3.38
N HIS A 13 -1.61 -5.33 -4.46
CA HIS A 13 -0.72 -4.18 -4.43
C HIS A 13 -1.48 -2.89 -4.09
N ILE A 14 -1.52 -2.57 -2.79
CA ILE A 14 -2.10 -1.33 -2.28
C ILE A 14 -1.19 -0.15 -2.66
N HIS A 15 -1.80 0.98 -3.01
CA HIS A 15 -1.05 2.21 -3.28
C HIS A 15 -0.20 2.64 -2.08
N ARG A 16 1.07 2.96 -2.35
CA ARG A 16 2.00 3.62 -1.41
C ARG A 16 2.42 2.81 -0.18
N THR A 17 2.38 1.49 -0.30
CA THR A 17 2.86 0.54 0.72
C THR A 17 4.14 -0.19 0.32
N GLY A 18 4.98 0.41 -0.55
CA GLY A 18 6.25 -0.19 -0.97
C GLY A 18 6.13 -1.33 -1.97
N GLY A 19 4.94 -1.59 -2.51
CA GLY A 19 4.72 -2.74 -3.38
C GLY A 19 5.50 -2.73 -4.70
N THR A 20 5.91 -1.57 -5.24
CA THR A 20 6.85 -1.54 -6.39
C THR A 20 8.18 -2.17 -6.04
N THR A 21 8.74 -1.87 -4.85
CA THR A 21 9.97 -2.50 -4.37
C THR A 21 9.77 -4.01 -4.22
N LEU A 22 8.68 -4.42 -3.55
CA LEU A 22 8.37 -5.84 -3.36
C LEU A 22 8.23 -6.58 -4.70
N VAL A 23 7.51 -6.01 -5.67
CA VAL A 23 7.33 -6.60 -7.00
C VAL A 23 8.66 -6.77 -7.72
N ASN A 24 9.59 -5.81 -7.59
CA ASN A 24 10.91 -5.94 -8.19
C ASN A 24 11.73 -7.06 -7.54
N LEU A 25 11.69 -7.19 -6.22
CA LEU A 25 12.33 -8.31 -5.50
C LEU A 25 11.73 -9.65 -5.92
N LEU A 26 10.39 -9.75 -5.93
CA LEU A 26 9.69 -10.98 -6.36
C LEU A 26 10.00 -11.31 -7.82
N ARG A 27 10.05 -10.31 -8.70
CA ARG A 27 10.36 -10.53 -10.12
C ARG A 27 11.80 -11.00 -10.33
N HIS A 28 12.74 -10.53 -9.52
CA HIS A 28 14.12 -11.01 -9.56
C HIS A 28 14.20 -12.51 -9.27
N GLU A 29 13.51 -12.98 -8.23
CA GLU A 29 13.56 -14.40 -7.83
C GLU A 29 12.64 -15.32 -8.63
N ILE A 30 11.43 -14.86 -8.95
CA ILE A 30 10.40 -15.68 -9.58
C ILE A 30 10.46 -15.58 -11.12
N GLY A 31 11.02 -14.49 -11.65
CA GLY A 31 11.12 -14.21 -13.08
C GLY A 31 9.76 -14.18 -13.77
N ASN A 32 9.67 -14.82 -14.94
CA ASN A 32 8.48 -14.85 -15.79
C ASN A 32 7.29 -15.63 -15.18
N LYS A 33 7.48 -16.28 -14.03
CA LYS A 33 6.42 -16.99 -13.28
C LYS A 33 5.66 -16.04 -12.32
N LEU A 34 6.03 -14.76 -12.28
CA LEU A 34 5.28 -13.71 -11.60
C LEU A 34 4.42 -12.99 -12.62
N HIS A 35 3.12 -13.26 -12.56
CA HIS A 35 2.14 -12.69 -13.47
C HIS A 35 1.60 -11.37 -12.91
N CYS A 36 1.47 -10.36 -13.77
CA CYS A 36 0.84 -9.08 -13.44
C CYS A 36 -0.53 -9.05 -14.08
N VAL A 37 -1.57 -8.85 -13.27
CA VAL A 37 -2.94 -8.64 -13.76
C VAL A 37 -3.18 -7.14 -13.91
N SER A 38 -2.81 -6.41 -12.87
CA SER A 38 -2.94 -4.96 -12.77
C SER A 38 -1.91 -4.45 -11.78
N GLN A 39 -1.32 -3.27 -11.99
CA GLN A 39 -0.39 -2.74 -10.99
C GLN A 39 -1.14 -2.17 -9.77
N HIS A 40 -2.38 -1.72 -9.96
CA HIS A 40 -3.22 -1.05 -8.96
C HIS A 40 -4.71 -1.44 -9.03
N GLY A 41 -5.03 -2.61 -9.60
CA GLY A 41 -6.43 -3.04 -9.74
C GLY A 41 -7.14 -3.12 -8.40
N ASN A 42 -8.39 -2.68 -8.41
CA ASN A 42 -9.29 -2.73 -7.28
C ASN A 42 -9.90 -4.14 -7.18
N VAL A 43 -10.43 -4.51 -6.02
CA VAL A 43 -11.15 -5.80 -5.83
C VAL A 43 -12.59 -5.71 -6.36
N LEU A 44 -12.85 -4.81 -7.31
CA LEU A 44 -14.15 -4.63 -7.98
C LEU A 44 -14.07 -4.86 -9.50
N SER A 45 -12.89 -5.14 -10.07
CA SER A 45 -12.71 -5.60 -11.45
C SER A 45 -12.42 -7.10 -11.53
N GLU A 46 -12.10 -7.61 -12.73
CA GLU A 46 -11.90 -9.03 -13.10
C GLU A 46 -10.99 -9.84 -12.14
N GLU A 47 -10.25 -9.19 -11.24
CA GLU A 47 -9.35 -9.82 -10.27
C GLU A 47 -10.04 -10.61 -9.15
N VAL A 48 -11.32 -10.36 -8.86
CA VAL A 48 -12.07 -11.17 -7.89
C VAL A 48 -12.16 -12.63 -8.37
N GLU A 49 -12.17 -12.86 -9.69
CA GLU A 49 -12.17 -14.20 -10.27
C GLU A 49 -10.90 -14.98 -9.95
N LEU A 50 -9.76 -14.32 -9.75
CA LEU A 50 -8.52 -15.02 -9.35
C LEU A 50 -8.63 -15.62 -7.95
N LEU A 51 -9.25 -14.87 -7.02
CA LEU A 51 -9.51 -15.35 -5.67
C LEU A 51 -10.47 -16.54 -5.68
N GLN A 52 -11.49 -16.49 -6.54
CA GLN A 52 -12.42 -17.60 -6.73
C GLN A 52 -11.76 -18.83 -7.37
N LYS A 53 -10.95 -18.61 -8.41
CA LYS A 53 -10.32 -19.67 -9.22
C LYS A 53 -9.22 -20.41 -8.46
N TYR A 54 -8.55 -19.73 -7.53
CA TYR A 54 -7.43 -20.28 -6.78
C TYR A 54 -7.67 -20.18 -5.26
N PRO A 55 -8.64 -20.96 -4.72
CA PRO A 55 -8.98 -20.95 -3.31
C PRO A 55 -7.90 -21.60 -2.41
N ASP A 56 -6.84 -22.16 -2.99
CA ASP A 56 -5.68 -22.67 -2.26
C ASP A 56 -4.49 -21.69 -2.22
N TYR A 57 -4.59 -20.52 -2.87
CA TYR A 57 -3.50 -19.55 -2.93
C TYR A 57 -3.50 -18.65 -1.71
N ARG A 58 -2.31 -18.40 -1.17
CA ARG A 58 -2.10 -17.41 -0.12
C ARG A 58 -2.35 -16.02 -0.68
N VAL A 59 -3.14 -15.20 0.02
CA VAL A 59 -3.34 -13.81 -0.37
C VAL A 59 -2.51 -12.92 0.54
N ILE A 60 -1.59 -12.17 -0.05
CA ILE A 60 -0.62 -11.35 0.68
C ILE A 60 -0.80 -9.88 0.34
N SER A 61 -0.52 -9.00 1.29
CA SER A 61 -0.45 -7.55 1.05
C SER A 61 0.44 -6.83 2.06
N ILE A 62 0.87 -5.62 1.71
CA ILE A 62 1.56 -4.73 2.65
C ILE A 62 0.62 -3.56 2.95
N VAL A 63 0.43 -3.29 4.24
CA VAL A 63 -0.38 -2.18 4.77
C VAL A 63 0.53 -1.15 5.45
N ARG A 64 0.07 0.10 5.55
CA ARG A 64 0.84 1.22 6.09
C ARG A 64 -0.03 2.12 6.93
N ASN A 65 0.53 2.77 7.94
CA ASN A 65 -0.09 3.84 8.69
C ASN A 65 -0.77 4.84 7.73
N PRO A 66 -2.07 5.13 7.90
CA PRO A 66 -2.83 5.93 6.94
C PRO A 66 -2.30 7.35 6.72
N TRP A 67 -1.79 8.00 7.77
CA TRP A 67 -1.21 9.34 7.69
C TRP A 67 0.10 9.32 6.89
N ASP A 68 0.99 8.39 7.20
CA ASP A 68 2.24 8.23 6.45
C ASP A 68 1.98 7.81 4.98
N ARG A 69 0.97 6.97 4.74
CA ARG A 69 0.54 6.55 3.40
C ARG A 69 0.03 7.73 2.57
N LEU A 70 -0.79 8.61 3.16
CA LEU A 70 -1.32 9.79 2.47
C LEU A 70 -0.24 10.84 2.19
N LEU A 71 0.65 11.12 3.15
CA LEU A 71 1.78 12.00 2.89
C LEU A 71 2.65 11.46 1.74
N SER A 72 2.89 10.15 1.74
CA SER A 72 3.60 9.47 0.64
C SER A 72 2.88 9.64 -0.70
N TRP A 73 1.54 9.63 -0.72
CA TRP A 73 0.76 9.88 -1.93
C TRP A 73 0.85 11.33 -2.39
N TYR A 74 0.60 12.28 -1.50
CA TYR A 74 0.74 13.72 -1.75
C TYR A 74 2.13 14.08 -2.30
N ALA A 75 3.19 13.53 -1.68
CA ALA A 75 4.56 13.79 -2.08
C ALA A 75 4.88 13.32 -3.51
N LEU A 76 4.15 12.33 -4.05
CA LEU A 76 4.35 11.86 -5.43
C LEU A 76 4.06 12.96 -6.45
N PHE A 77 3.00 13.75 -6.22
CA PHE A 77 2.56 14.82 -7.12
C PHE A 77 3.31 16.13 -6.87
N HIS A 78 3.81 16.32 -5.66
CA HIS A 78 4.47 17.57 -5.25
C HIS A 78 6.01 17.48 -5.24
N LYS A 79 6.60 16.33 -5.62
CA LYS A 79 8.05 16.08 -5.55
C LYS A 79 8.92 17.08 -6.32
N TRP A 80 8.39 17.66 -7.40
CA TRP A 80 9.15 18.57 -8.27
C TRP A 80 9.04 20.04 -7.89
N ASN A 81 8.26 20.37 -6.85
CA ASN A 81 8.05 21.75 -6.41
C ASN A 81 8.02 21.85 -4.88
N PRO A 82 9.10 21.46 -4.18
CA PRO A 82 9.13 21.46 -2.72
C PRO A 82 8.97 22.89 -2.18
N GLN A 83 8.07 23.06 -1.21
CA GLN A 83 7.91 24.31 -0.47
C GLN A 83 8.42 24.17 0.96
N ASP A 84 8.38 25.28 1.70
CA ASP A 84 8.57 25.27 3.14
C ASP A 84 7.48 24.44 3.85
N LEU A 85 7.78 23.96 5.05
CA LEU A 85 6.92 23.03 5.78
C LEU A 85 5.51 23.60 6.06
N GLU A 86 5.40 24.90 6.33
CA GLU A 86 4.11 25.53 6.63
C GLU A 86 3.21 25.57 5.38
N THR A 87 3.80 25.85 4.22
CA THR A 87 3.08 25.75 2.94
C THR A 87 2.68 24.30 2.63
N GLU A 88 3.58 23.33 2.84
CA GLU A 88 3.29 21.91 2.61
C GLU A 88 2.15 21.39 3.52
N ARG A 89 2.09 21.83 4.79
CA ARG A 89 0.99 21.51 5.72
C ARG A 89 -0.37 21.95 5.18
N LYS A 90 -0.47 23.20 4.70
CA LYS A 90 -1.72 23.75 4.16
C LYS A 90 -2.14 23.03 2.88
N LYS A 91 -1.18 22.74 2.00
CA LYS A 91 -1.45 21.99 0.77
C LYS A 91 -1.89 20.56 1.06
N LEU A 92 -1.25 19.86 2.00
CA LEU A 92 -1.67 18.51 2.40
C LEU A 92 -3.07 18.54 3.01
N GLU A 93 -3.38 19.54 3.85
CA GLU A 93 -4.73 19.70 4.38
C GLU A 93 -5.76 19.86 3.26
N GLN A 94 -5.50 20.77 2.31
CA GLN A 94 -6.38 20.97 1.15
C GLN A 94 -6.51 19.69 0.32
N PHE A 95 -5.41 18.99 0.08
CA PHE A 95 -5.36 17.74 -0.68
C PHE A 95 -6.28 16.65 -0.11
N VAL A 96 -6.35 16.55 1.23
CA VAL A 96 -7.26 15.62 1.91
C VAL A 96 -8.69 16.15 1.92
N GLU A 97 -8.89 17.46 2.17
CA GLU A 97 -10.21 18.09 2.25
C GLU A 97 -10.97 18.03 0.92
N THR A 98 -10.30 18.23 -0.21
CA THR A 98 -10.91 18.27 -1.55
C THR A 98 -10.95 16.91 -2.25
N ASP A 99 -10.54 15.84 -1.57
CA ASP A 99 -10.42 14.49 -2.15
C ASP A 99 -9.56 14.44 -3.42
N GLU A 100 -8.56 15.33 -3.51
CA GLU A 100 -7.61 15.37 -4.61
C GLU A 100 -6.84 14.04 -4.75
N ALA A 101 -6.62 13.35 -3.62
CA ALA A 101 -6.05 12.00 -3.60
C ALA A 101 -6.81 11.01 -4.50
N ILE A 102 -8.14 11.08 -4.53
CA ILE A 102 -9.01 10.23 -5.35
C ILE A 102 -9.03 10.74 -6.79
N ALA A 103 -9.18 12.05 -6.98
CA ALA A 103 -9.27 12.68 -8.29
C ALA A 103 -8.03 12.42 -9.15
N LEU A 104 -6.82 12.55 -8.57
CA LEU A 104 -5.55 12.30 -9.27
C LEU A 104 -5.31 10.82 -9.61
N ALA A 105 -6.03 9.92 -8.95
CA ALA A 105 -5.99 8.49 -9.21
C ALA A 105 -7.12 8.03 -10.14
N GLU A 106 -7.87 8.95 -10.75
CA GLU A 106 -9.08 8.66 -11.53
C GLU A 106 -10.07 7.76 -10.76
N GLY A 107 -10.16 7.94 -9.44
CA GLY A 107 -11.04 7.14 -8.59
C GLY A 107 -10.46 5.80 -8.09
N SER A 108 -9.25 5.41 -8.51
CA SER A 108 -8.62 4.13 -8.10
C SER A 108 -7.96 4.16 -6.71
N PHE A 109 -7.84 5.34 -6.11
CA PHE A 109 -7.31 5.50 -4.75
C PHE A 109 -8.42 5.34 -3.71
N HIS A 110 -8.21 4.47 -2.72
CA HIS A 110 -9.08 4.31 -1.56
C HIS A 110 -8.37 4.74 -0.28
N TYR A 111 -9.07 5.53 0.54
CA TYR A 111 -8.57 5.97 1.84
C TYR A 111 -8.44 4.83 2.84
N ASN A 112 -9.35 3.85 2.82
CA ASN A 112 -9.20 2.63 3.61
C ASN A 112 -8.52 1.55 2.75
N GLN A 113 -7.38 1.06 3.23
CA GLN A 113 -6.64 -0.08 2.68
C GLN A 113 -7.50 -1.35 2.69
N LEU A 114 -8.39 -1.50 3.65
CA LEU A 114 -9.36 -2.59 3.69
C LEU A 114 -10.26 -2.63 2.45
N GLU A 115 -10.50 -1.52 1.76
CA GLU A 115 -11.28 -1.51 0.51
C GLU A 115 -10.53 -2.18 -0.64
N TYR A 116 -9.20 -2.21 -0.60
CA TYR A 116 -8.39 -3.02 -1.51
C TYR A 116 -8.36 -4.51 -1.13
N LEU A 117 -8.79 -4.87 0.07
CA LEU A 117 -8.66 -6.22 0.62
C LEU A 117 -9.99 -6.95 0.74
N THR A 118 -11.10 -6.22 0.65
CA THR A 118 -12.45 -6.75 0.80
C THR A 118 -12.85 -7.56 -0.44
N SER A 119 -13.11 -8.86 -0.26
CA SER A 119 -13.56 -9.77 -1.32
C SER A 119 -14.75 -10.60 -0.84
N PRO A 120 -15.70 -10.97 -1.72
CA PRO A 120 -16.74 -11.94 -1.38
C PRO A 120 -16.22 -13.38 -1.24
N TYR A 121 -15.02 -13.70 -1.75
CA TYR A 121 -14.48 -15.07 -1.73
C TYR A 121 -13.46 -15.32 -0.63
N ARG A 122 -12.96 -14.25 0.02
CA ARG A 122 -11.94 -14.33 1.07
C ARG A 122 -12.31 -13.44 2.24
N SER A 123 -12.28 -14.01 3.43
CA SER A 123 -12.41 -13.23 4.65
C SER A 123 -11.11 -12.47 4.91
N GLN A 124 -11.20 -11.37 5.68
CA GLN A 124 -10.03 -10.55 5.97
C GLN A 124 -9.00 -11.29 6.83
N GLU A 125 -9.45 -12.26 7.63
CA GLU A 125 -8.62 -13.10 8.49
C GLU A 125 -7.78 -14.12 7.70
N GLU A 126 -8.15 -14.42 6.45
CA GLU A 126 -7.37 -15.30 5.56
C GLU A 126 -6.20 -14.57 4.88
N LEU A 127 -6.11 -13.25 5.04
CA LEU A 127 -5.10 -12.42 4.38
C LEU A 127 -3.83 -12.35 5.22
N LEU A 128 -2.69 -12.55 4.57
CA LEU A 128 -1.37 -12.33 5.19
C LEU A 128 -0.96 -10.87 4.96
N LEU A 129 -1.08 -10.07 6.01
CA LEU A 129 -0.84 -8.63 5.97
C LEU A 129 0.46 -8.29 6.70
N TYR A 130 1.34 -7.56 6.02
CA TYR A 130 2.63 -7.16 6.56
C TYR A 130 2.68 -5.62 6.73
N PRO A 131 3.19 -5.10 7.87
CA PRO A 131 3.30 -3.67 8.10
C PRO A 131 4.43 -3.03 7.27
N PHE A 132 4.24 -1.79 6.83
CA PHE A 132 5.23 -1.02 6.10
C PHE A 132 6.23 -0.32 7.02
N GLU A 133 5.87 -0.10 8.28
CA GLU A 133 6.64 0.65 9.29
C GLU A 133 8.04 0.03 9.49
N ASP A 134 8.10 -1.30 9.43
CA ASP A 134 9.34 -2.08 9.33
C ASP A 134 9.35 -2.88 8.02
N PHE A 135 9.46 -2.15 6.91
CA PHE A 135 9.39 -2.73 5.57
C PHE A 135 10.44 -3.83 5.35
N GLU A 136 11.65 -3.67 5.87
CA GLU A 136 12.71 -4.66 5.72
C GLU A 136 12.39 -5.95 6.45
N ALA A 137 11.97 -5.89 7.72
CA ALA A 137 11.56 -7.07 8.47
C ALA A 137 10.34 -7.76 7.85
N SER A 138 9.38 -6.98 7.36
CA SER A 138 8.19 -7.48 6.65
C SER A 138 8.55 -8.22 5.37
N VAL A 139 9.40 -7.63 4.53
CA VAL A 139 9.87 -8.28 3.29
C VAL A 139 10.67 -9.54 3.62
N LYS A 140 11.55 -9.49 4.62
CA LYS A 140 12.31 -10.67 5.06
C LYS A 140 11.39 -11.81 5.49
N THR A 141 10.43 -11.53 6.35
CA THR A 141 9.44 -12.51 6.82
C THR A 141 8.67 -13.10 5.63
N LEU A 142 8.20 -12.26 4.71
CA LEU A 142 7.49 -12.71 3.52
C LEU A 142 8.36 -13.64 2.66
N PHE A 143 9.63 -13.28 2.40
CA PHE A 143 10.52 -14.11 1.59
C PHE A 143 10.85 -15.45 2.26
N ASP A 144 11.07 -15.44 3.58
CA ASP A 144 11.27 -16.66 4.38
C ASP A 144 10.03 -17.58 4.28
N GLU A 145 8.82 -17.04 4.38
CA GLU A 145 7.56 -17.79 4.23
C GLU A 145 7.29 -18.28 2.80
N LEU A 146 7.76 -17.54 1.79
CA LEU A 146 7.72 -17.97 0.39
C LEU A 146 8.87 -18.94 0.03
N GLN A 147 9.80 -19.21 0.97
CA GLN A 147 11.01 -19.99 0.74
C GLN A 147 11.81 -19.49 -0.46
N LEU A 148 11.85 -18.16 -0.61
CA LEU A 148 12.61 -17.47 -1.64
C LEU A 148 13.89 -16.90 -1.03
N PRO A 149 15.03 -16.97 -1.72
CA PRO A 149 16.21 -16.27 -1.27
C PRO A 149 15.96 -14.76 -1.37
N LEU A 150 16.35 -14.02 -0.34
CA LEU A 150 16.26 -12.56 -0.31
C LEU A 150 17.66 -11.98 -0.47
N PHE A 151 17.86 -11.18 -1.51
CA PHE A 151 19.04 -10.33 -1.65
C PHE A 151 18.81 -8.96 -0.98
N GLU A 152 19.82 -8.10 -1.03
CA GLU A 152 19.74 -6.74 -0.46
C GLU A 152 18.52 -5.97 -0.97
N ILE A 153 17.70 -5.45 -0.05
CA ILE A 153 16.52 -4.66 -0.39
C ILE A 153 17.00 -3.30 -0.90
N PRO A 154 16.73 -2.93 -2.17
CA PRO A 154 17.25 -1.71 -2.74
C PRO A 154 16.60 -0.48 -2.09
N VAL A 155 17.43 0.49 -1.68
CA VAL A 155 16.95 1.80 -1.23
C VAL A 155 16.54 2.65 -2.44
N LEU A 156 15.31 2.45 -2.92
CA LEU A 156 14.81 3.13 -4.12
C LEU A 156 14.43 4.60 -3.90
N ASN A 157 14.17 5.01 -2.65
CA ASN A 157 13.79 6.38 -2.31
C ASN A 157 14.75 6.96 -1.27
N ASN A 158 15.84 7.58 -1.73
CA ASN A 158 16.82 8.27 -0.89
C ASN A 158 16.35 9.67 -0.43
N THR A 159 15.05 9.95 -0.49
CA THR A 159 14.48 11.15 0.15
C THR A 159 14.59 10.97 1.65
N ALA A 160 15.30 11.89 2.33
CA ALA A 160 15.45 11.92 3.79
C ALA A 160 14.14 11.52 4.48
N LYS A 161 14.23 10.63 5.48
CA LYS A 161 13.08 10.08 6.19
C LYS A 161 12.26 11.23 6.78
N LYS A 162 11.19 11.62 6.07
CA LYS A 162 10.28 12.67 6.53
C LYS A 162 9.51 12.11 7.71
N ASN A 163 9.55 12.80 8.84
CA ASN A 163 8.61 12.50 9.91
C ASN A 163 7.24 12.97 9.42
N TYR A 164 6.33 12.03 9.17
CA TYR A 164 5.01 12.39 8.62
C TYR A 164 4.27 13.34 9.54
N GLN A 165 4.49 13.23 10.85
CA GLN A 165 3.83 14.02 11.88
C GLN A 165 4.06 15.52 11.67
N ASP A 166 5.23 15.90 11.14
CA ASP A 166 5.58 17.30 10.90
C ASP A 166 4.75 17.95 9.81
N TYR A 167 4.12 17.17 8.92
CA TYR A 167 3.36 17.65 7.77
C TYR A 167 1.86 17.83 8.04
N TYR A 168 1.37 17.38 9.19
CA TYR A 168 -0.05 17.45 9.52
C TYR A 168 -0.36 18.64 10.42
N THR A 169 -1.40 19.37 10.04
CA THR A 169 -2.19 20.23 10.93
C THR A 169 -3.17 19.39 11.75
N GLU A 170 -3.71 19.93 12.84
CA GLU A 170 -4.78 19.24 13.59
C GLU A 170 -6.00 18.91 12.73
N LYS A 171 -6.37 19.80 11.79
CA LYS A 171 -7.50 19.58 10.88
C LYS A 171 -7.21 18.45 9.89
N SER A 172 -6.06 18.47 9.20
CA SER A 172 -5.68 17.40 8.27
C SER A 172 -5.54 16.05 8.98
N LYS A 173 -4.99 16.03 10.21
CA LYS A 173 -4.91 14.84 11.04
C LYS A 173 -6.30 14.24 11.31
N ALA A 174 -7.27 15.08 11.70
CA ALA A 174 -8.65 14.68 11.96
C ALA A 174 -9.36 14.19 10.68
N LEU A 175 -9.18 14.88 9.55
CA LEU A 175 -9.75 14.47 8.26
C LEU A 175 -9.26 13.08 7.83
N VAL A 176 -7.96 12.80 8.00
CA VAL A 176 -7.43 11.46 7.73
C VAL A 176 -8.00 10.43 8.71
N ALA A 177 -8.13 10.79 10.00
CA ALA A 177 -8.72 9.89 10.99
C ALA A 177 -10.16 9.49 10.62
N GLU A 178 -10.94 10.45 10.12
CA GLU A 178 -12.31 10.22 9.64
C GLU A 178 -12.33 9.35 8.37
N LYS A 179 -11.60 9.74 7.33
CA LYS A 179 -11.61 9.04 6.04
C LYS A 179 -11.01 7.64 6.11
N CYS A 180 -10.05 7.41 7.01
CA CYS A 180 -9.36 6.14 7.21
C CYS A 180 -9.84 5.39 8.47
N ALA A 181 -11.04 5.69 8.97
CA ALA A 181 -11.54 5.16 10.24
C ALA A 181 -11.56 3.62 10.31
N LYS A 182 -11.87 2.93 9.20
CA LYS A 182 -11.91 1.46 9.17
C LYS A 182 -10.52 0.86 9.34
N ASP A 183 -9.54 1.40 8.61
CA ASP A 183 -8.15 0.98 8.74
C ASP A 183 -7.62 1.23 10.16
N ILE A 184 -7.88 2.42 10.70
CA ILE A 184 -7.41 2.82 12.02
C ILE A 184 -7.95 1.86 13.09
N ALA A 185 -9.25 1.56 13.03
CA ALA A 185 -9.87 0.63 13.96
C ALA A 185 -9.34 -0.81 13.80
N TYR A 186 -9.17 -1.28 12.56
CA TYR A 186 -8.78 -2.66 12.29
C TYR A 186 -7.30 -2.94 12.58
N PHE A 187 -6.41 -2.05 12.13
CA PHE A 187 -4.97 -2.19 12.32
C PHE A 187 -4.46 -1.55 13.62
N ASN A 188 -5.36 -0.94 14.40
CA ASN A 188 -5.04 -0.23 15.65
C ASN A 188 -3.97 0.86 15.46
N TYR A 189 -4.07 1.62 14.37
CA TYR A 189 -3.15 2.73 14.11
C TYR A 189 -3.45 3.91 15.03
N SER A 190 -2.40 4.65 15.36
CA SER A 190 -2.48 5.95 16.00
C SER A 190 -1.52 6.91 15.32
N PHE A 191 -1.78 8.21 15.48
CA PHE A 191 -0.97 9.27 14.90
C PHE A 191 0.32 9.52 15.70
#